data_AF-H9VWC9-F1
#
_entry.id   AF-H9VWC9-F1
#
_cell.length_a   1.000
_cell.length_b   1.000
_cell.length_c   1.000
_cell.angle_alpha   90.00
_cell.angle_beta   90.00
_cell.angle_gamma   90.00
#
_symmetry.space_group_name_H-M   'P 1'
#
loop_
_entity.id
_entity.type
_entity.pdbx_description
1 polymer ?
#
loop_
_entity_poly.entity_id
_entity_poly.type
_entity_poly.pdbx_seq_one_letter_code
_entity_poly.pdbx_strand_id
1 'polypeptide(L)'
;LDGDFDEEQMKRVLILGLACSHPDPQLRPSIRHALQVLINPNEQMKPLPSTRPMAIYVVLPPAAGLDSRSTSSYSNIGQAGSASMSSAFSGGASITASTLHYGR
;
A
#
# COMPACT_ATOMS: atom_id res chain seq x y z
N LEU A 1 17.71 -21.14 -10.21
CA LEU A 1 18.33 -21.28 -8.89
C LEU A 1 18.37 -22.77 -8.66
N ASP A 2 19.53 -23.39 -8.77
CA ASP A 2 19.67 -24.85 -8.80
C ASP A 2 19.54 -25.46 -7.39
N GLY A 3 18.56 -24.97 -6.61
CA GLY A 3 18.46 -25.23 -5.17
C GLY A 3 19.50 -24.50 -4.32
N ASP A 4 20.41 -23.74 -4.93
CA ASP A 4 21.48 -23.01 -4.23
C ASP A 4 20.97 -21.70 -3.62
N PHE A 5 20.34 -21.82 -2.44
CA PHE A 5 19.97 -20.69 -1.61
C PHE A 5 20.10 -21.07 -0.14
N ASP A 6 20.43 -20.07 0.68
CA ASP A 6 20.42 -20.22 2.13
C ASP A 6 18.97 -20.35 2.61
N GLU A 7 18.63 -21.52 3.17
CA GLU A 7 17.29 -21.83 3.68
C GLU A 7 16.82 -20.82 4.74
N GLU A 8 17.74 -20.31 5.58
CA GLU A 8 17.39 -19.32 6.59
C GLU A 8 17.08 -17.96 5.98
N GLN A 9 17.83 -17.56 4.95
CA GLN A 9 17.55 -16.34 4.19
C GLN A 9 16.19 -16.46 3.47
N MET A 10 15.92 -17.59 2.83
CA MET A 10 14.66 -17.83 2.14
C MET A 10 13.47 -17.78 3.12
N LYS A 11 13.60 -18.44 4.28
CA LYS A 11 12.59 -18.43 5.34
C LYS A 11 12.31 -17.00 5.83
N ARG A 12 13.36 -16.20 6.02
CA ARG A 12 13.22 -14.79 6.42
C ARG A 12 12.51 -13.94 5.38
N VAL A 13 12.92 -14.05 4.12
CA VAL A 13 12.28 -13.34 3.01
C VAL A 13 10.80 -13.71 2.91
N LEU A 14 10.45 -14.98 3.08
CA LEU A 14 9.06 -15.44 3.05
C LEU A 14 8.24 -14.86 4.21
N ILE A 15 8.77 -14.89 5.44
CA ILE A 15 8.11 -14.30 6.61
C ILE A 15 7.94 -12.78 6.40
N LEU A 16 8.94 -12.10 5.82
CA LEU A 16 8.88 -10.65 5.59
C LEU A 16 7.83 -10.30 4.54
N GLY A 17 7.78 -11.06 3.43
CA GLY A 17 6.78 -10.89 2.38
C GLY A 17 5.34 -11.03 2.91
N LEU A 18 5.11 -11.98 3.82
CA LEU A 18 3.82 -12.15 4.49
C LEU A 18 3.50 -10.97 5.41
N ALA A 19 4.47 -10.49 6.20
CA ALA A 19 4.28 -9.31 7.06
C ALA A 19 3.97 -8.04 6.23
N CYS A 20 4.66 -7.85 5.11
CA CYS A 20 4.39 -6.75 4.16
C CYS A 20 2.99 -6.84 3.54
N SER A 21 2.45 -8.05 3.38
CA SER A 21 1.13 -8.29 2.77
C SER A 21 -0.03 -8.17 3.78
N HIS A 22 0.22 -7.65 4.98
CA HIS A 22 -0.81 -7.51 6.00
C HIS A 22 -1.97 -6.60 5.51
N PRO A 23 -3.25 -6.97 5.71
CA PRO A 23 -4.40 -6.19 5.25
C PRO A 23 -4.43 -4.79 5.88
N ASP A 24 -4.17 -4.70 7.19
CA ASP A 24 -3.97 -3.44 7.90
C ASP A 24 -2.59 -2.83 7.57
N PRO A 25 -2.53 -1.62 6.97
CA PRO A 25 -1.28 -0.94 6.66
C PRO A 25 -0.43 -0.59 7.88
N GLN A 26 -1.03 -0.39 9.06
CA GLN A 26 -0.28 -0.03 10.28
C GLN A 26 0.53 -1.20 10.85
N LEU A 27 0.16 -2.42 10.48
CA LEU A 27 0.86 -3.64 10.89
C LEU A 27 1.91 -4.09 9.87
N ARG A 28 1.99 -3.43 8.70
CA ARG A 28 3.06 -3.66 7.73
C ARG A 28 4.37 -3.08 8.27
N PRO A 29 5.51 -3.77 8.12
CA PRO A 29 6.80 -3.23 8.51
C PRO A 29 7.15 -2.00 7.67
N SER A 30 7.83 -1.03 8.27
CA SER A 30 8.40 0.09 7.52
C SER A 30 9.48 -0.42 6.55
N ILE A 31 9.68 0.28 5.42
CA ILE A 31 10.72 -0.11 4.45
C ILE A 31 12.11 -0.19 5.08
N ARG A 32 12.42 0.70 6.04
CA ARG A 32 13.69 0.69 6.76
C ARG A 32 13.85 -0.58 7.60
N HIS A 33 12.81 -0.97 8.32
CA HIS A 33 12.85 -2.19 9.13
C HIS A 33 12.92 -3.45 8.25
N ALA A 34 12.16 -3.48 7.14
CA ALA A 34 12.24 -4.56 6.16
C ALA A 34 13.67 -4.72 5.61
N LEU A 35 14.36 -3.63 5.29
CA LEU A 35 15.76 -3.67 4.87
C LEU A 35 16.70 -4.14 5.98
N GLN A 36 16.50 -3.71 7.23
CA GLN A 36 17.29 -4.20 8.37
C GLN A 36 17.14 -5.72 8.53
N VAL A 37 15.93 -6.27 8.38
CA VAL A 37 15.68 -7.71 8.43
C VAL A 37 16.40 -8.48 7.31
N LEU A 38 16.51 -7.87 6.12
CA LEU A 38 17.18 -8.49 4.97
C LEU A 38 18.70 -8.39 5.03
N ILE A 39 19.23 -7.25 5.50
CA ILE A 39 20.67 -6.98 5.52
C ILE A 39 21.33 -7.59 6.77
N ASN A 40 20.63 -7.56 7.91
CA ASN A 40 21.17 -8.01 9.18
C ASN A 40 20.58 -9.35 9.58
N PRO A 41 21.38 -10.43 9.58
CA PRO A 41 20.87 -11.74 9.95
C PRO A 41 20.54 -11.89 11.46
N ASN A 42 20.87 -10.91 12.28
CA ASN A 42 20.53 -10.92 13.71
C ASN A 42 19.24 -10.13 14.01
N GLU A 43 18.68 -9.44 13.02
CA GLU A 43 17.46 -8.67 13.21
C GLU A 43 16.27 -9.62 13.40
N GLN A 44 15.53 -9.43 14.50
CA GLN A 44 14.41 -10.28 14.85
C GLN A 44 13.13 -9.83 14.15
N MET A 45 12.50 -10.76 13.43
CA MET A 45 11.15 -10.57 12.90
C MET A 45 10.13 -11.27 13.79
N LYS A 46 8.98 -10.63 14.01
CA LYS A 46 7.91 -11.21 14.82
C LYS A 46 7.47 -12.55 14.23
N PRO A 47 7.26 -13.59 15.05
CA PRO A 47 6.74 -14.86 14.58
C PRO A 47 5.35 -14.65 13.99
N LEU A 48 5.11 -15.21 12.82
CA LEU A 48 3.80 -15.21 12.19
C LEU A 48 2.92 -16.28 12.86
N PRO A 49 1.59 -16.05 12.94
CA PRO A 49 0.68 -17.08 13.41
C PRO A 49 0.77 -18.32 12.51
N SER A 50 0.69 -19.51 13.11
CA SER A 50 0.78 -20.79 12.38
C SER A 50 -0.44 -21.05 11.48
N THR A 51 -1.52 -20.30 11.64
CA THR A 51 -2.73 -20.37 10.83
C THR A 51 -2.86 -19.08 10.03
N ARG A 52 -3.38 -19.16 8.80
CA ARG A 52 -3.71 -17.96 8.03
C ARG A 52 -5.06 -17.39 8.50
N PRO A 53 -5.10 -16.25 9.21
CA PRO A 53 -6.36 -15.60 9.47
C PRO A 53 -6.95 -15.10 8.15
N MET A 54 -8.22 -15.41 7.90
CA MET A 54 -8.95 -14.81 6.79
C MET A 54 -9.29 -13.37 7.16
N ALA A 55 -8.79 -12.41 6.38
CA ALA A 55 -9.15 -11.02 6.55
C ALA A 55 -10.49 -10.77 5.86
N ILE A 56 -11.50 -10.35 6.63
CA ILE A 56 -12.77 -9.87 6.09
C ILE A 56 -12.71 -8.35 6.05
N TYR A 57 -12.74 -7.77 4.85
CA TYR A 57 -12.83 -6.32 4.69
C TYR A 57 -14.29 -5.91 4.62
N VAL A 58 -14.81 -5.35 5.71
CA VAL A 58 -16.16 -4.78 5.74
C VAL A 58 -16.06 -3.34 5.26
N VAL A 59 -16.49 -3.10 4.02
CA VAL A 59 -16.76 -1.74 3.55
C VAL A 59 -18.07 -1.31 4.20
N LEU A 60 -17.99 -0.56 5.30
CA LEU A 60 -19.18 0.09 5.84
C LEU A 60 -19.47 1.31 4.96
N PRO A 61 -20.66 1.42 4.33
CA PRO A 61 -21.04 2.67 3.70
C PRO A 61 -21.01 3.78 4.76
N PRO A 62 -20.66 5.02 4.39
CA PRO A 62 -20.75 6.13 5.32
C PRO A 62 -22.16 6.14 5.88
N ALA A 63 -22.28 6.10 7.21
CA ALA A 63 -23.58 6.22 7.86
C ALA A 63 -24.20 7.51 7.32
N ALA A 64 -25.26 7.38 6.53
CA ALA A 64 -26.05 8.51 6.05
C ALA A 64 -26.69 9.14 7.29
N GLY A 65 -25.94 10.01 7.96
CA GLY A 65 -26.45 10.87 9.01
C GLY A 65 -27.34 11.89 8.32
N LEU A 66 -28.65 11.63 8.32
CA LEU A 66 -29.76 12.56 8.05
C LEU A 66 -29.31 13.99 7.72
N ASP A 67 -28.95 14.25 6.47
CA ASP A 67 -28.67 15.58 5.97
C ASP A 67 -29.69 15.96 4.89
N SER A 68 -30.75 16.66 5.32
CA SER A 68 -31.62 17.42 4.43
C SER A 68 -30.83 18.55 3.78
N ARG A 69 -30.11 18.26 2.70
CA ARG A 69 -29.50 19.28 1.83
C ARG A 69 -29.70 18.88 0.37
N SER A 70 -30.76 19.44 -0.21
CA SER A 70 -31.06 19.36 -1.64
C SER A 70 -29.87 19.85 -2.45
N THR A 71 -29.29 18.98 -3.28
CA THR A 71 -28.39 19.41 -4.34
C THR A 71 -28.65 18.62 -5.61
N SER A 72 -28.82 19.37 -6.69
CA SER A 72 -29.44 18.98 -7.96
C SER A 72 -28.72 17.84 -8.68
N SER A 73 -29.51 16.88 -9.16
CA SER A 73 -29.09 15.79 -10.03
C SER A 73 -28.65 16.28 -11.41
N TYR A 74 -27.44 15.89 -11.82
CA TYR A 74 -27.09 15.68 -13.22
C TYR A 74 -26.38 14.32 -13.34
N SER A 75 -26.95 13.45 -14.17
CA SER A 75 -26.36 12.17 -14.53
C SER A 75 -25.15 12.39 -15.43
N ASN A 76 -23.96 11.96 -15.02
CA ASN A 76 -22.83 11.81 -15.93
C ASN A 76 -22.21 10.42 -15.76
N ILE A 77 -22.35 9.61 -16.81
CA ILE A 77 -21.72 8.31 -16.98
C ILE A 77 -20.26 8.57 -17.36
N GLY A 78 -19.32 8.12 -16.50
CA GLY A 78 -17.91 7.96 -16.81
C GLY A 78 -16.97 9.08 -16.39
N GLN A 79 -16.19 8.88 -15.32
CA GLN A 79 -14.71 8.88 -15.32
C GLN A 79 -14.11 8.89 -13.91
N ALA A 80 -13.16 7.97 -13.74
CA ALA A 80 -11.87 8.07 -13.04
C ALA A 80 -11.68 9.03 -11.85
N GLY A 81 -11.24 8.43 -10.74
CA GLY A 81 -10.03 8.89 -10.04
C GLY A 81 -10.18 9.99 -9.00
N SER A 82 -10.66 9.65 -7.80
CA SER A 82 -10.44 10.49 -6.62
C SER A 82 -9.10 10.09 -5.98
N ALA A 83 -8.02 10.70 -6.42
CA ALA A 83 -6.72 10.63 -5.74
C ALA A 83 -6.79 11.48 -4.46
N SER A 84 -6.93 10.85 -3.30
CA SER A 84 -6.67 11.50 -2.02
C SER A 84 -5.17 11.43 -1.73
N MET A 85 -4.49 12.53 -2.05
CA MET A 85 -3.07 12.73 -1.77
C MET A 85 -2.92 13.43 -0.41
N SER A 86 -2.63 12.66 0.63
CA SER A 86 -2.16 13.17 1.92
C SER A 86 -0.63 13.29 1.90
N SER A 87 -0.18 14.53 2.11
CA SER A 87 1.17 15.05 1.99
C SER A 87 2.20 14.44 2.95
N ALA A 88 3.37 14.05 2.43
CA ALA A 88 4.66 14.18 3.11
C ALA A 88 5.84 13.99 2.14
N PHE A 89 6.32 15.06 1.50
CA PHE A 89 7.75 15.30 1.33
C PHE A 89 8.00 16.79 1.07
N SER A 90 8.75 17.43 1.96
CA SER A 90 9.40 18.70 1.65
C SER A 90 10.61 18.40 0.78
N GLY A 91 10.54 18.73 -0.49
CA GLY A 91 11.67 18.65 -1.43
C GLY A 91 11.23 19.16 -2.78
N GLY A 92 11.68 20.35 -3.17
CA GLY A 92 11.22 21.01 -4.38
C GLY A 92 11.62 20.30 -5.67
N ALA A 93 10.69 20.29 -6.64
CA ALA A 93 10.91 20.56 -8.07
C ALA A 93 9.56 20.41 -8.79
N SER A 94 9.03 21.52 -9.32
CA SER A 94 7.84 21.55 -10.17
C SER A 94 8.13 20.88 -11.51
N ILE A 95 7.40 19.81 -11.86
CA ILE A 95 7.40 19.29 -13.23
C ILE A 95 6.33 20.01 -14.05
N THR A 96 6.74 21.03 -14.81
CA THR A 96 5.89 21.62 -15.84
C THR A 96 5.68 20.60 -16.95
N ALA A 97 4.43 20.21 -17.18
CA ALA A 97 4.05 19.30 -18.26
C ALA A 97 4.22 20.00 -19.63
N SER A 98 5.30 19.68 -20.34
CA SER A 98 5.49 20.09 -21.72
C SER A 98 4.72 19.15 -22.66
N THR A 99 3.59 19.61 -23.20
CA THR A 99 2.91 18.92 -24.31
C THR A 99 3.64 19.27 -25.61
N LEU A 100 4.34 18.29 -26.19
CA LEU A 100 4.85 18.36 -27.56
C LEU A 100 3.66 18.33 -28.53
N HIS A 101 3.44 19.44 -29.23
CA HIS A 101 2.51 19.51 -30.36
C HIS A 101 3.25 19.13 -31.64
N TYR A 102 2.81 18.06 -32.29
CA TYR A 102 3.38 17.51 -33.52
C TYR A 102 2.48 17.88 -34.71
N GLY A 103 3.06 18.48 -35.76
CA GLY A 103 2.43 18.79 -37.06
C GLY A 103 1.70 20.14 -37.07
N ARG A 104 1.92 21.06 -38.00
CA ARG A 104 2.32 20.97 -39.41
C ARG A 104 2.87 22.32 -39.85
#